data_AF-A0A8J5TIV7-F1
#
_entry.id   AF-A0A8J5TIV7-F1
#
_cell.length_a   1.000
_cell.length_b   1.000
_cell.length_c   1.000
_cell.angle_alpha   90.00
_cell.angle_beta   90.00
_cell.angle_gamma   90.00
#
_symmetry.space_group_name_H-M   'P 1'
#
loop_
_entity.id
_entity.type
_entity.pdbx_description
1 polymer ?
#
loop_
_entity_poly.entity_id
_entity_poly.type
_entity_poly.pdbx_seq_one_letter_code
_entity_poly.pdbx_strand_id
1 'polypeptide(L)'
;SVLRELSSQLWSATEGRASLREVTVALPRSWKTDALTCSLLTPLLVTSEPTEGHIRVTETHPVFGARPWTQQSQGCGRQGDFIQLSGDLLRTASNDSHAHAARLLLTEWAKFRWGVFDERGHTNDPLYPTNYRDPSTHQWSGTGCADGTVKGSTCDPAQPSCTFTPDIYTNTHLVRLFCNDTTHNREAPTKHNSLCGGRSAWQIIQQTPDFVGGRASNGSRGLEPMFRFIQQASPRYVFVIEDTATMNLQ
;
A
#
# COMPACT_ATOMS: atom_id res chain seq x y z
N SER A 1 15.39 -2.27 -5.76
CA SER A 1 14.07 -2.11 -6.40
C SER A 1 13.05 -1.66 -5.35
N VAL A 2 11.96 -1.02 -5.76
CA VAL A 2 10.90 -0.54 -4.86
C VAL A 2 10.39 -1.64 -3.90
N LEU A 3 10.17 -2.86 -4.40
CA LEU A 3 9.63 -3.95 -3.57
C LEU A 3 10.62 -4.54 -2.55
N ARG A 4 11.92 -4.50 -2.83
CA ARG A 4 12.95 -4.87 -1.84
C ARG A 4 12.98 -3.86 -0.70
N GLU A 5 12.90 -2.58 -1.06
CA GLU A 5 12.85 -1.47 -0.11
C GLU A 5 11.55 -1.49 0.71
N LEU A 6 10.41 -1.82 0.08
CA LEU A 6 9.15 -2.07 0.77
C LEU A 6 9.30 -3.19 1.82
N SER A 7 9.94 -4.31 1.48
CA SER A 7 10.17 -5.41 2.42
C SER A 7 10.98 -4.96 3.64
N SER A 8 12.04 -4.17 3.41
CA SER A 8 12.89 -3.60 4.46
C SER A 8 12.11 -2.63 5.36
N GLN A 9 11.33 -1.71 4.78
CA GLN A 9 10.53 -0.74 5.52
C GLN A 9 9.37 -1.41 6.27
N LEU A 10 8.73 -2.43 5.69
CA LEU A 10 7.71 -3.25 6.36
C LEU A 10 8.30 -3.93 7.60
N TRP A 11 9.49 -4.52 7.49
CA TRP A 11 10.19 -5.13 8.61
C TRP A 11 10.47 -4.14 9.74
N SER A 12 11.02 -2.97 9.39
CA SER A 12 11.30 -1.90 10.36
C SER A 12 10.03 -1.37 11.02
N ALA A 13 9.02 -1.02 10.22
CA ALA A 13 7.75 -0.46 10.69
C ALA A 13 6.95 -1.44 11.55
N THR A 14 7.16 -2.75 11.36
CA THR A 14 6.47 -3.80 12.12
C THR A 14 7.28 -4.36 13.29
N GLU A 15 8.37 -3.69 13.69
CA GLU A 15 9.26 -4.12 14.78
C GLU A 15 9.82 -5.55 14.55
N GLY A 16 10.15 -5.87 13.30
CA GLY A 16 10.74 -7.16 12.91
C GLY A 16 9.76 -8.33 12.83
N ARG A 17 8.48 -8.05 12.55
CA ARG A 17 7.42 -9.07 12.53
C ARG A 17 6.92 -9.44 11.13
N ALA A 18 7.03 -8.55 10.15
CA ALA A 18 6.57 -8.81 8.79
C ALA A 18 7.57 -8.35 7.73
N SER A 19 7.80 -9.18 6.71
CA SER A 19 8.58 -8.85 5.51
C SER A 19 8.02 -9.61 4.30
N LEU A 20 8.34 -9.17 3.09
CA LEU A 20 7.97 -9.90 1.89
C LEU A 20 8.93 -11.08 1.68
N ARG A 21 8.39 -12.29 1.55
CA ARG A 21 9.19 -13.51 1.27
C ARG A 21 9.33 -13.77 -0.22
N GLU A 22 8.21 -13.74 -0.95
CA GLU A 22 8.16 -13.98 -2.39
C GLU A 22 7.17 -12.99 -3.02
N VAL A 23 7.52 -12.49 -4.20
CA VAL A 23 6.65 -11.68 -5.05
C VAL A 23 6.49 -12.38 -6.38
N THR A 24 5.25 -12.68 -6.73
CA THR A 24 4.90 -13.18 -8.07
C THR A 24 4.46 -12.02 -8.94
N VAL A 25 5.15 -11.82 -10.07
CA VAL A 25 4.87 -10.78 -11.06
C VAL A 25 4.24 -11.46 -12.27
N ALA A 26 2.96 -11.19 -12.51
CA ALA A 26 2.27 -11.62 -13.72
C ALA A 26 2.55 -10.64 -14.86
N LEU A 27 3.08 -11.14 -15.97
CA LEU A 27 3.37 -10.36 -17.17
C LEU A 27 2.25 -10.54 -18.20
N PRO A 28 1.86 -9.47 -18.93
CA PRO A 28 0.91 -9.60 -20.02
C PRO A 28 1.37 -10.60 -21.08
N ARG A 29 0.44 -11.39 -21.63
CA ARG A 29 0.74 -12.34 -22.72
C ARG A 29 1.36 -11.71 -23.95
N SER A 30 1.08 -10.43 -24.21
CA SER A 30 1.58 -9.69 -25.37
C SER A 30 3.04 -9.26 -25.26
N TRP A 31 3.64 -9.35 -24.07
CA TRP A 31 5.02 -8.92 -23.85
C TRP A 31 6.01 -9.94 -24.40
N LYS A 32 6.96 -9.47 -25.22
CA LYS A 32 8.07 -10.27 -25.73
C LYS A 32 9.16 -10.36 -24.67
N THR A 33 9.39 -11.56 -24.13
CA THR A 33 10.36 -11.81 -23.05
C THR A 33 11.68 -12.42 -23.55
N ASP A 34 11.83 -12.55 -24.86
CA ASP A 34 12.99 -13.08 -25.58
C ASP A 34 13.92 -11.97 -26.13
N ALA A 35 13.54 -10.70 -25.97
CA ALA A 35 14.33 -9.58 -26.44
C ALA A 35 15.61 -9.42 -25.60
N LEU A 36 16.76 -9.25 -26.27
CA LEU A 36 18.09 -8.99 -25.68
C LEU A 36 18.12 -7.85 -24.66
N THR A 37 17.13 -6.95 -24.68
CA THR A 37 16.98 -5.79 -23.79
C THR A 37 16.13 -6.06 -22.55
N CYS A 38 15.38 -7.18 -22.51
CA CYS A 38 14.49 -7.55 -21.42
C CYS A 38 14.72 -9.02 -21.06
N SER A 39 15.94 -9.33 -20.63
CA SER A 39 16.35 -10.62 -20.07
C SER A 39 15.79 -10.77 -18.64
N LEU A 40 14.46 -10.73 -18.52
CA LEU A 40 13.79 -11.27 -17.35
C LEU A 40 14.09 -12.77 -17.34
N LEU A 41 14.64 -13.27 -16.22
CA LEU A 41 14.85 -14.70 -15.98
C LEU A 41 13.57 -15.43 -16.38
N THR A 42 13.66 -16.24 -17.43
CA THR A 42 12.59 -16.83 -18.22
C THR A 42 11.28 -17.02 -17.43
N PRO A 43 10.18 -16.32 -17.77
CA PRO A 43 8.95 -16.40 -16.98
C PRO A 43 8.40 -17.83 -17.00
N LEU A 44 7.86 -18.26 -15.86
CA LEU A 44 7.18 -19.55 -15.77
C LEU A 44 5.86 -19.48 -16.53
N LEU A 45 5.66 -20.37 -17.49
CA LEU A 45 4.42 -20.46 -18.23
C LEU A 45 3.33 -21.08 -17.36
N VAL A 46 2.22 -20.38 -17.21
CA VAL A 46 1.05 -20.84 -16.44
C VAL A 46 -0.17 -20.96 -17.33
N THR A 47 -1.10 -21.86 -16.98
CA THR A 47 -2.34 -22.10 -17.74
C THR A 47 -3.32 -20.92 -17.62
N SER A 48 -3.32 -20.25 -16.48
CA SER A 48 -4.12 -19.06 -16.20
C SER A 48 -3.35 -18.07 -15.35
N GLU A 49 -3.54 -16.77 -15.61
CA GLU A 49 -3.08 -15.72 -14.70
C GLU A 49 -3.81 -15.84 -13.34
N PRO A 50 -3.21 -15.35 -12.24
CA PRO A 50 -3.92 -15.22 -10.97
C PRO A 50 -5.19 -14.40 -11.18
N THR A 51 -6.32 -14.90 -10.69
CA THR A 51 -7.64 -14.28 -10.91
C THR A 51 -7.69 -12.83 -10.44
N GLU A 52 -6.94 -12.50 -9.38
CA GLU A 52 -6.80 -11.14 -8.86
C GLU A 52 -5.37 -10.91 -8.33
N GLY A 53 -4.71 -9.87 -8.83
CA GLY A 53 -3.42 -9.40 -8.29
C GLY A 53 -3.63 -8.41 -7.14
N HIS A 54 -2.86 -8.54 -6.06
CA HIS A 54 -2.89 -7.59 -4.94
C HIS A 54 -2.49 -6.16 -5.35
N ILE A 55 -1.55 -6.05 -6.29
CA ILE A 55 -1.06 -4.78 -6.83
C ILE A 55 -1.26 -4.80 -8.34
N ARG A 56 -1.96 -3.79 -8.86
CA ARG A 56 -2.22 -3.56 -10.28
C ARG A 56 -1.37 -2.38 -10.75
N VAL A 57 -0.55 -2.62 -11.77
CA VAL A 57 0.25 -1.57 -12.40
C VAL A 57 -0.52 -1.04 -13.60
N THR A 58 -0.89 0.24 -13.58
CA THR A 58 -1.71 0.87 -14.60
C THR A 58 -1.07 2.16 -15.12
N GLU A 59 -1.78 2.84 -16.01
CA GLU A 59 -1.52 4.25 -16.32
C GLU A 59 -1.80 5.15 -15.10
N THR A 60 -1.40 6.41 -15.20
CA THR A 60 -1.60 7.42 -14.16
C THR A 60 -3.08 7.66 -13.92
N HIS A 61 -3.48 7.71 -12.65
CA HIS A 61 -4.87 7.97 -12.29
C HIS A 61 -5.19 9.46 -12.49
N PRO A 62 -6.35 9.84 -13.07
CA PRO A 62 -6.68 11.25 -13.32
C PRO A 62 -6.74 12.10 -12.06
N VAL A 63 -7.05 11.50 -10.90
CA VAL A 63 -7.13 12.21 -9.60
C VAL A 63 -5.89 12.00 -8.73
N PHE A 64 -5.30 10.80 -8.73
CA PHE A 64 -4.21 10.43 -7.80
C PHE A 64 -2.82 10.56 -8.45
N GLY A 65 -2.77 10.81 -9.76
CA GLY A 65 -1.55 10.86 -10.54
C GLY A 65 -0.81 9.52 -10.52
N ALA A 66 0.50 9.58 -10.30
CA ALA A 66 1.36 8.40 -10.22
C ALA A 66 1.39 7.74 -8.82
N ARG A 67 0.70 8.30 -7.82
CA ARG A 67 0.73 7.79 -6.45
C ARG A 67 -0.05 6.47 -6.34
N PRO A 68 0.42 5.53 -5.50
CA PRO A 68 -0.33 4.33 -5.23
C PRO A 68 -1.59 4.68 -4.42
N TRP A 69 -2.66 3.90 -4.61
CA TRP A 69 -3.88 4.01 -3.83
C TRP A 69 -4.54 2.64 -3.66
N THR A 70 -5.27 2.48 -2.56
CA THR A 70 -5.95 1.23 -2.20
C THR A 70 -7.46 1.39 -2.32
N GLN A 71 -8.10 0.45 -3.00
CA GLN A 71 -9.55 0.28 -2.94
C GLN A 71 -9.91 -0.53 -1.68
N GLN A 72 -10.74 0.04 -0.81
CA GLN A 72 -11.17 -0.60 0.45
C GLN A 72 -12.70 -0.56 0.54
N SER A 73 -13.38 -1.57 -0.03
CA SER A 73 -14.84 -1.70 0.08
C SER A 73 -15.34 -2.06 1.49
N GLN A 74 -14.46 -2.66 2.31
CA GLN A 74 -14.76 -3.16 3.64
C GLN A 74 -14.43 -2.14 4.76
N GLY A 75 -14.83 -2.47 5.98
CA GLY A 75 -14.56 -1.67 7.18
C GLY A 75 -13.19 -1.91 7.83
N CYS A 76 -13.00 -1.30 9.01
CA CYS A 76 -11.75 -1.39 9.76
C CYS A 76 -11.35 -2.84 10.08
N GLY A 77 -10.04 -3.14 9.97
CA GLY A 77 -9.49 -4.47 10.25
C GLY A 77 -9.78 -5.51 9.18
N ARG A 78 -10.38 -5.13 8.05
CA ARG A 78 -10.68 -6.02 6.91
C ARG A 78 -9.76 -5.70 5.74
N GLN A 79 -9.32 -6.75 5.05
CA GLN A 79 -8.49 -6.61 3.86
C GLN A 79 -9.23 -5.77 2.79
N GLY A 80 -8.52 -4.85 2.16
CA GLY A 80 -8.98 -4.12 0.98
C GLY A 80 -8.99 -4.99 -0.28
N ASP A 81 -9.51 -4.43 -1.36
CA ASP A 81 -9.79 -5.17 -2.59
C ASP A 81 -8.52 -5.31 -3.46
N PHE A 82 -7.84 -4.18 -3.73
CA PHE A 82 -6.57 -4.14 -4.45
C PHE A 82 -5.84 -2.81 -4.24
N ILE A 83 -4.55 -2.80 -4.55
CA ILE A 83 -3.74 -1.59 -4.69
C ILE A 83 -3.54 -1.31 -6.18
N GLN A 84 -3.63 -0.06 -6.59
CA GLN A 84 -3.31 0.38 -7.93
C GLN A 84 -2.20 1.43 -7.89
N LEU A 85 -1.23 1.33 -8.80
CA LEU A 85 -0.13 2.28 -8.91
C LEU A 85 0.29 2.49 -10.37
N SER A 86 0.84 3.67 -10.68
CA SER A 86 1.38 3.93 -12.02
C SER A 86 2.73 3.24 -12.22
N GLY A 87 2.96 2.70 -13.40
CA GLY A 87 4.28 2.21 -13.81
C GLY A 87 5.40 3.26 -13.71
N ASP A 88 5.07 4.56 -13.78
CA ASP A 88 6.04 5.66 -13.57
C ASP A 88 6.72 5.60 -12.20
N LEU A 89 5.97 5.20 -11.17
CA LEU A 89 6.49 5.09 -9.81
C LEU A 89 7.59 4.02 -9.71
N LEU A 90 7.50 2.98 -10.54
CA LEU A 90 8.45 1.87 -10.61
C LEU A 90 9.64 2.14 -11.53
N ARG A 91 9.55 3.14 -12.42
CA ARG A 91 10.63 3.56 -13.33
C ARG A 91 11.67 4.47 -12.68
N THR A 92 11.53 4.75 -11.40
CA THR A 92 12.42 5.62 -10.64
C THR A 92 13.84 5.02 -10.54
N ALA A 93 14.88 5.86 -10.67
CA ALA A 93 16.24 5.38 -10.96
C ALA A 93 17.22 5.44 -9.77
N SER A 94 16.94 6.24 -8.74
CA SER A 94 17.83 6.40 -7.57
C SER A 94 17.36 5.61 -6.35
N ASN A 95 18.28 5.28 -5.45
CA ASN A 95 17.93 4.63 -4.17
C ASN A 95 16.94 5.46 -3.34
N ASP A 96 17.11 6.79 -3.31
CA ASP A 96 16.19 7.68 -2.59
C ASP A 96 14.78 7.65 -3.20
N SER A 97 14.70 7.60 -4.53
CA SER A 97 13.41 7.50 -5.22
C SER A 97 12.74 6.14 -4.99
N HIS A 98 13.51 5.04 -4.90
CA HIS A 98 13.00 3.75 -4.49
C HIS A 98 12.49 3.76 -3.04
N ALA A 99 13.22 4.38 -2.11
CA ALA A 99 12.81 4.50 -0.71
C ALA A 99 11.54 5.32 -0.54
N HIS A 100 11.40 6.40 -1.30
CA HIS A 100 10.18 7.20 -1.32
C HIS A 100 9.00 6.42 -1.91
N ALA A 101 9.17 5.78 -3.07
CA ALA A 101 8.13 4.97 -3.70
C ALA A 101 7.68 3.80 -2.80
N ALA A 102 8.64 3.14 -2.13
CA ALA A 102 8.38 2.08 -1.18
C ALA A 102 7.58 2.59 0.04
N ARG A 103 7.91 3.78 0.54
CA ARG A 103 7.18 4.40 1.66
C ARG A 103 5.72 4.69 1.30
N LEU A 104 5.47 5.23 0.10
CA LEU A 104 4.11 5.44 -0.39
C LEU A 104 3.35 4.12 -0.53
N LEU A 105 4.00 3.11 -1.10
CA LEU A 105 3.40 1.79 -1.28
C LEU A 105 3.18 1.06 0.06
N LEU A 106 4.00 1.30 1.08
CA LEU A 106 3.85 0.70 2.40
C LEU A 106 2.58 1.18 3.11
N THR A 107 2.26 2.47 3.00
CA THR A 107 1.00 3.02 3.54
C THR A 107 -0.21 2.35 2.90
N GLU A 108 -0.19 2.19 1.57
CA GLU A 108 -1.26 1.53 0.82
C GLU A 108 -1.29 0.01 1.08
N TRP A 109 -0.13 -0.63 1.27
CA TRP A 109 -0.04 -2.02 1.67
C TRP A 109 -0.71 -2.28 3.02
N ALA A 110 -0.54 -1.38 3.99
CA ALA A 110 -1.19 -1.50 5.30
C ALA A 110 -2.71 -1.36 5.19
N LYS A 111 -3.19 -0.37 4.42
CA LYS A 111 -4.62 -0.20 4.10
C LYS A 111 -5.20 -1.47 3.46
N PHE A 112 -4.49 -2.01 2.48
CA PHE A 112 -4.88 -3.23 1.78
C PHE A 112 -4.86 -4.44 2.70
N ARG A 113 -3.74 -4.75 3.37
CA ARG A 113 -3.57 -6.03 4.08
C ARG A 113 -4.32 -6.06 5.42
N TRP A 114 -4.35 -4.94 6.14
CA TRP A 114 -4.81 -4.89 7.52
C TRP A 114 -6.05 -4.01 7.74
N GLY A 115 -6.56 -3.34 6.70
CA GLY A 115 -7.79 -2.56 6.81
C GLY A 115 -7.66 -1.34 7.73
N VAL A 116 -6.48 -0.72 7.75
CA VAL A 116 -6.27 0.58 8.39
C VAL A 116 -6.61 1.72 7.42
N PHE A 117 -6.64 2.94 7.92
CA PHE A 117 -6.98 4.14 7.14
C PHE A 117 -6.03 5.27 7.52
N ASP A 118 -6.08 6.37 6.77
CA ASP A 118 -5.25 7.55 7.06
C ASP A 118 -5.60 8.14 8.43
N GLU A 119 -4.59 8.25 9.31
CA GLU A 119 -4.62 8.94 10.61
C GLU A 119 -4.20 10.42 10.48
N ARG A 120 -4.26 10.96 9.27
CA ARG A 120 -3.89 12.34 8.94
C ARG A 120 -5.05 13.09 8.31
N GLY A 121 -5.02 14.40 8.45
CA GLY A 121 -5.92 15.27 7.72
C GLY A 121 -5.47 15.54 6.28
N HIS A 122 -6.40 16.05 5.49
CA HIS A 122 -6.26 16.37 4.08
C HIS A 122 -6.64 17.84 3.84
N THR A 123 -5.83 18.52 3.03
CA THR A 123 -6.08 19.93 2.69
C THR A 123 -7.39 20.06 1.95
N ASN A 124 -8.21 21.05 2.34
CA ASN A 124 -9.54 21.31 1.78
C ASN A 124 -10.55 20.15 1.94
N ASP A 125 -10.30 19.22 2.86
CA ASP A 125 -11.26 18.19 3.22
C ASP A 125 -12.05 18.64 4.46
N PRO A 126 -13.38 18.89 4.35
CA PRO A 126 -14.18 19.34 5.49
C PRO A 126 -14.45 18.23 6.51
N LEU A 127 -14.34 16.95 6.11
CA LEU A 127 -14.62 15.81 6.97
C LEU A 127 -13.35 15.35 7.69
N TYR A 128 -12.21 15.38 7.01
CA TYR A 128 -10.90 15.02 7.55
C TYR A 128 -9.90 16.17 7.38
N PRO A 129 -10.12 17.33 8.03
CA PRO A 129 -9.31 18.53 7.85
C PRO A 129 -7.90 18.35 8.40
N THR A 130 -6.93 19.14 7.90
CA THR A 130 -5.54 19.11 8.39
C THR A 130 -5.36 19.60 9.82
N ASN A 131 -6.32 20.36 10.36
CA ASN A 131 -6.35 20.81 11.73
C ASN A 131 -7.76 20.65 12.31
N TYR A 132 -7.84 20.64 13.63
CA TYR A 132 -9.11 20.57 14.34
C TYR A 132 -9.00 21.29 15.69
N ARG A 133 -10.16 21.64 16.25
CA ARG A 133 -10.23 22.15 17.61
C ARG A 133 -10.41 20.98 18.56
N ASP A 134 -9.43 20.79 19.42
CA ASP A 134 -9.42 19.67 20.36
C ASP A 134 -10.61 19.79 21.34
N PRO A 135 -11.44 18.76 21.49
CA PRO A 135 -12.62 18.82 22.34
C PRO A 135 -12.27 18.88 23.84
N SER A 136 -11.09 18.42 24.24
CA SER A 136 -10.64 18.36 25.64
C SER A 136 -9.92 19.64 26.08
N THR A 137 -9.06 20.21 25.22
CA THR A 137 -8.27 21.40 25.54
C THR A 137 -8.84 22.69 24.95
N HIS A 138 -9.78 22.58 24.01
CA HIS A 138 -10.34 23.68 23.22
C HIS A 138 -9.31 24.47 22.40
N GLN A 139 -8.08 23.95 22.26
CA GLN A 139 -6.99 24.52 21.46
C GLN A 139 -6.98 23.93 20.05
N TRP A 140 -6.41 24.67 19.11
CA TRP A 140 -6.19 24.18 17.75
C TRP A 140 -5.01 23.22 17.74
N SER A 141 -5.20 22.06 17.09
CA SER A 141 -4.21 21.02 16.96
C SER A 141 -4.17 20.49 15.54
N GLY A 142 -3.02 19.92 15.17
CA GLY A 142 -2.85 19.26 13.88
C GLY A 142 -3.54 17.90 13.84
N THR A 143 -4.26 17.63 12.76
CA THR A 143 -4.85 16.31 12.49
C THR A 143 -3.76 15.41 11.93
N GLY A 144 -3.18 14.60 12.80
CA GLY A 144 -2.11 13.69 12.44
C GLY A 144 -1.66 12.89 13.63
N CYS A 145 -0.85 11.88 13.33
CA CYS A 145 -0.10 11.15 14.32
C CYS A 145 1.39 11.27 13.99
N ALA A 146 2.23 11.44 15.01
CA ALA A 146 3.66 11.64 14.87
C ALA A 146 4.39 11.17 16.13
N ASP A 147 5.66 10.81 16.00
CA ASP A 147 6.55 10.60 17.16
C ASP A 147 6.88 11.98 17.77
N GLY A 148 5.94 12.53 18.54
CA GLY A 148 6.03 13.86 19.17
C GLY A 148 4.83 14.75 18.86
N THR A 149 4.90 16.03 19.24
CA THR A 149 3.86 17.00 18.87
C THR A 149 3.88 17.20 17.36
N VAL A 150 2.75 16.97 16.68
CA VAL A 150 2.57 17.34 15.27
C VAL A 150 2.93 18.82 15.13
N LYS A 151 4.10 19.11 14.55
CA LYS A 151 4.57 20.48 14.36
C LYS A 151 3.67 21.15 13.33
N GLY A 152 2.76 21.96 13.83
CA GLY A 152 1.99 22.91 13.06
C GLY A 152 1.46 23.96 14.01
N SER A 153 1.26 25.16 13.49
CA SER A 153 0.82 26.29 14.28
C SER A 153 -0.54 25.95 14.91
N THR A 154 -0.59 25.92 16.25
CA THR A 154 -1.78 25.76 17.11
C THR A 154 -2.73 26.97 17.00
N CYS A 155 -2.76 27.60 15.84
CA CYS A 155 -3.51 28.81 15.55
C CYS A 155 -4.83 28.49 14.88
N ASP A 156 -5.70 29.49 14.89
CA ASP A 156 -6.99 29.43 14.23
C ASP A 156 -6.82 29.54 12.70
N PRO A 157 -7.28 28.56 11.90
CA PRO A 157 -7.20 28.60 10.44
C PRO A 157 -7.99 29.76 9.82
N ALA A 158 -8.87 30.44 10.56
CA ALA A 158 -9.49 31.69 10.11
C ALA A 158 -8.49 32.87 10.04
N GLN A 159 -7.30 32.74 10.64
CA GLN A 159 -6.27 33.76 10.60
C GLN A 159 -5.38 33.62 9.35
N PRO A 160 -5.11 34.70 8.60
CA PRO A 160 -4.38 34.65 7.34
C PRO A 160 -2.89 34.24 7.47
N SER A 161 -2.32 34.28 8.68
CA SER A 161 -0.97 33.80 8.98
C SER A 161 -0.93 32.33 9.41
N CYS A 162 -2.09 31.67 9.54
CA CYS A 162 -2.19 30.31 10.05
C CYS A 162 -2.07 29.28 8.92
N THR A 163 -0.83 29.05 8.47
CA THR A 163 -0.55 28.01 7.47
C THR A 163 -0.19 26.71 8.16
N PHE A 164 -1.16 25.80 8.28
CA PHE A 164 -0.90 24.45 8.75
C PHE A 164 -0.41 23.59 7.58
N THR A 165 0.90 23.43 7.47
CA THR A 165 1.52 22.42 6.59
C THR A 165 1.93 21.22 7.44
N PRO A 166 1.16 20.11 7.43
CA PRO A 166 1.61 18.87 8.03
C PRO A 166 2.72 18.32 7.12
N ASP A 167 3.94 18.80 7.32
CA ASP A 167 5.07 18.37 6.51
C ASP A 167 5.65 17.08 7.09
N ILE A 168 4.88 16.01 6.96
CA ILE A 168 5.24 14.66 7.43
C ILE A 168 6.04 13.92 6.34
N TYR A 169 6.05 14.43 5.10
CA TYR A 169 6.82 13.86 4.00
C TYR A 169 8.27 14.36 3.95
N THR A 170 8.61 15.50 4.55
CA THR A 170 10.00 15.97 4.70
C THR A 170 10.72 15.44 5.94
N ASN A 171 10.01 14.88 6.92
CA ASN A 171 10.64 14.16 8.02
C ASN A 171 11.07 12.77 7.54
N THR A 172 12.25 12.74 6.95
CA THR A 172 12.97 11.57 6.46
C THR A 172 13.40 10.61 7.57
N HIS A 173 13.30 11.01 8.83
CA HIS A 173 13.71 10.22 9.99
C HIS A 173 12.69 10.38 11.12
N LEU A 174 12.21 9.27 11.68
CA LEU A 174 11.40 9.19 12.91
C LEU A 174 9.90 9.51 12.77
N VAL A 175 9.22 8.81 11.86
CA VAL A 175 7.82 8.46 12.09
C VAL A 175 7.75 6.95 12.09
N ARG A 176 7.49 6.33 13.24
CA ARG A 176 6.87 5.00 13.27
C ARG A 176 5.69 5.05 12.31
N LEU A 177 5.82 4.34 11.19
CA LEU A 177 4.89 4.46 10.07
C LEU A 177 3.43 4.14 10.49
N PHE A 178 3.28 3.34 11.55
CA PHE A 178 2.01 3.08 12.20
C PHE A 178 2.02 3.67 13.59
N CYS A 179 1.06 4.55 13.87
CA CYS A 179 0.92 5.12 15.19
C CYS A 179 0.35 4.09 16.17
N ASN A 180 0.86 4.16 17.38
CA ASN A 180 0.51 3.26 18.47
C ASN A 180 -0.26 4.03 19.56
N ASP A 181 -0.55 3.39 20.68
CA ASP A 181 -1.33 4.02 21.75
C ASP A 181 -0.68 5.23 22.41
N THR A 182 0.62 5.45 22.19
CA THR A 182 1.34 6.62 22.69
C THR A 182 1.39 7.78 21.69
N THR A 183 1.34 7.49 20.38
CA THR A 183 1.49 8.50 19.30
C THR A 183 0.19 8.79 18.55
N HIS A 184 -0.82 7.95 18.75
CA HIS A 184 -2.13 8.08 18.15
C HIS A 184 -2.98 9.14 18.88
N ASN A 185 -3.62 10.00 18.10
CA ASN A 185 -4.53 11.02 18.59
C ASN A 185 -5.98 10.58 18.35
N ARG A 186 -6.66 10.14 19.43
CA ARG A 186 -8.04 9.62 19.38
C ARG A 186 -9.09 10.69 19.08
N GLU A 187 -8.78 11.94 19.42
CA GLU A 187 -9.71 13.07 19.28
C GLU A 187 -9.66 13.70 17.89
N ALA A 188 -8.62 13.41 17.10
CA ALA A 188 -8.46 13.96 15.77
C ALA A 188 -9.56 13.43 14.82
N PRO A 189 -10.19 14.30 14.00
CA PRO A 189 -11.19 13.88 13.01
C PRO A 189 -10.49 13.23 11.81
N THR A 190 -10.09 11.97 11.95
CA THR A 190 -9.43 11.18 10.91
C THR A 190 -10.35 10.09 10.38
N LYS A 191 -10.14 9.68 9.13
CA LYS A 191 -10.87 8.54 8.56
C LYS A 191 -10.64 7.27 9.39
N HIS A 192 -9.43 7.10 9.92
CA HIS A 192 -9.13 6.00 10.82
C HIS A 192 -9.96 6.03 12.10
N ASN A 193 -10.01 7.15 12.82
CA ASN A 193 -10.80 7.24 14.06
C ASN A 193 -12.28 6.97 13.81
N SER A 194 -12.84 7.55 12.74
CA SER A 194 -14.24 7.37 12.37
C SER A 194 -14.60 5.92 12.05
N LEU A 195 -13.70 5.16 11.40
CA LEU A 195 -13.98 3.79 10.96
C LEU A 195 -13.50 2.71 11.94
N CYS A 196 -12.50 3.01 12.76
CA CYS A 196 -11.85 2.08 13.69
C CYS A 196 -12.20 2.34 15.17
N GLY A 197 -13.13 3.27 15.45
CA GLY A 197 -13.59 3.56 16.81
C GLY A 197 -12.52 4.18 17.70
N GLY A 198 -11.69 5.07 17.14
CA GLY A 198 -10.60 5.76 17.87
C GLY A 198 -9.47 4.84 18.34
N ARG A 199 -9.33 3.67 17.72
CA ARG A 199 -8.19 2.77 17.95
C ARG A 199 -7.04 3.15 17.04
N SER A 200 -5.81 2.91 17.48
CA SER A 200 -4.63 3.24 16.69
C SER A 200 -4.41 2.26 15.53
N ALA A 201 -3.79 2.71 14.44
CA ALA A 201 -3.47 1.84 13.32
C ALA A 201 -2.69 0.59 13.78
N TRP A 202 -1.74 0.76 14.70
CA TRP A 202 -0.98 -0.35 15.25
C TRP A 202 -1.83 -1.35 16.05
N GLN A 203 -2.78 -0.87 16.85
CA GLN A 203 -3.72 -1.75 17.56
C GLN A 203 -4.56 -2.61 16.59
N ILE A 204 -4.97 -2.03 15.46
CA ILE A 204 -5.71 -2.78 14.42
C ILE A 204 -4.79 -3.85 13.81
N ILE A 205 -3.58 -3.46 13.42
CA ILE A 205 -2.58 -4.35 12.80
C ILE A 205 -2.27 -5.55 13.70
N GLN A 206 -2.03 -5.32 14.99
CA GLN A 206 -1.71 -6.37 15.96
C GLN A 206 -2.81 -7.41 16.15
N GLN A 207 -4.06 -7.09 15.82
CA GLN A 207 -5.19 -8.02 15.91
C GLN A 207 -5.45 -8.81 14.63
N THR A 208 -4.71 -8.53 13.56
CA THR A 208 -4.86 -9.27 12.30
C THR A 208 -4.21 -10.65 12.39
N PRO A 209 -4.66 -11.62 11.58
CA PRO A 209 -4.08 -12.96 11.54
C PRO A 209 -2.56 -12.99 11.28
N ASP A 210 -2.02 -11.94 10.65
CA ASP A 210 -0.58 -11.82 10.38
C ASP A 210 0.27 -11.61 11.66
N PHE A 211 -0.35 -11.13 12.75
CA PHE A 211 0.35 -10.77 14.00
C PHE A 211 -0.12 -11.57 15.21
N VAL A 212 -1.32 -12.15 15.16
CA VAL A 212 -1.82 -13.02 16.23
C VAL A 212 -0.95 -14.28 16.30
N GLY A 213 -0.17 -14.41 17.39
CA GLY A 213 0.74 -15.54 17.60
C GLY A 213 2.10 -15.43 16.89
N GLY A 214 2.33 -14.35 16.13
CA GLY A 214 3.60 -14.07 15.48
C GLY A 214 4.64 -13.55 16.47
N ARG A 215 5.82 -14.17 16.51
CA ARG A 215 6.98 -13.65 17.27
C ARG A 215 7.82 -12.74 16.38
N ALA A 216 8.31 -11.64 16.95
CA ALA A 216 9.38 -10.88 16.33
C ALA A 216 10.59 -11.79 16.15
N SER A 217 11.18 -11.77 14.97
CA SER A 217 12.38 -12.55 14.70
C SER A 217 13.61 -11.69 14.99
N ASN A 218 14.56 -12.26 15.72
CA ASN A 218 15.86 -11.65 16.01
C ASN A 218 16.81 -11.67 14.79
N GLY A 219 16.34 -12.13 13.63
CA GLY A 219 17.10 -12.17 12.40
C GLY A 219 17.46 -10.76 11.93
N SER A 220 18.75 -10.53 11.71
CA SER A 220 19.25 -9.28 11.15
C SER A 220 19.06 -9.27 9.63
N ARG A 221 17.85 -8.91 9.18
CA ARG A 221 17.49 -8.28 7.88
C ARG A 221 16.09 -8.76 7.46
N GLY A 222 15.23 -7.80 7.09
CA GLY A 222 14.06 -8.08 6.26
C GLY A 222 14.54 -8.84 5.03
N LEU A 223 14.14 -10.11 4.93
CA LEU A 223 14.63 -11.01 3.90
C LEU A 223 14.40 -10.37 2.54
N GLU A 224 15.42 -10.47 1.67
CA GLU A 224 15.30 -9.99 0.31
C GLU A 224 14.23 -10.84 -0.39
N PRO A 225 13.13 -10.24 -0.88
CA PRO A 225 12.06 -11.02 -1.47
C PRO A 225 12.54 -11.71 -2.74
N MET A 226 12.15 -12.97 -2.88
CA MET A 226 12.32 -13.73 -4.13
C MET A 226 11.33 -13.22 -5.17
N PHE A 227 11.81 -12.97 -6.40
CA PHE A 227 10.94 -12.56 -7.50
C PHE A 227 10.69 -13.75 -8.42
N ARG A 228 9.41 -14.05 -8.65
CA ARG A 228 8.97 -15.05 -9.61
C ARG A 228 8.17 -14.35 -10.70
N PHE A 229 8.58 -14.52 -11.96
CA PHE A 229 7.84 -13.99 -13.10
C PHE A 229 7.00 -15.11 -13.69
N ILE A 230 5.73 -14.84 -13.95
CA ILE A 230 4.82 -15.76 -14.62
C ILE A 230 4.23 -15.07 -15.85
N GLN A 231 3.96 -15.85 -16.89
CA GLN A 231 3.28 -15.37 -18.08
C GLN A 231 2.29 -16.44 -18.54
N GLN A 232 1.10 -16.04 -18.94
CA GLN A 232 0.12 -17.01 -19.38
C GLN A 232 0.46 -17.56 -20.77
N ALA A 233 0.44 -18.89 -20.88
CA ALA A 233 0.70 -19.58 -22.14
C ALA A 233 -0.37 -19.26 -23.19
N SER A 234 0.03 -19.26 -24.46
CA SER A 234 -0.91 -19.20 -25.57
C SER A 234 -1.86 -20.42 -25.54
N PRO A 235 -3.18 -20.21 -25.67
CA PRO A 235 -4.11 -21.33 -25.67
C PRO A 235 -3.81 -22.24 -26.85
N ARG A 236 -3.77 -23.56 -26.60
CA ARG A 236 -3.69 -24.58 -27.65
C ARG A 236 -5.09 -25.12 -27.86
N TYR A 237 -5.70 -24.79 -28.99
CA TYR A 237 -6.97 -25.36 -29.40
C TYR A 237 -6.70 -26.66 -30.17
N VAL A 238 -7.31 -27.75 -29.72
CA VAL A 238 -7.33 -29.03 -30.44
C VAL A 238 -8.77 -29.25 -30.87
N PHE A 239 -9.01 -29.21 -32.18
CA PHE A 239 -10.30 -29.58 -32.74
C PHE A 239 -10.30 -31.10 -32.93
N VAL A 240 -11.18 -31.78 -32.21
CA VAL A 240 -11.48 -33.19 -32.46
C VAL A 240 -12.71 -33.19 -33.34
N ILE A 241 -12.51 -33.55 -34.61
CA ILE A 241 -13.59 -33.66 -35.59
C ILE A 241 -13.88 -35.16 -35.74
N GLU A 242 -15.14 -35.52 -35.55
CA GLU A 242 -15.62 -36.87 -35.84
C GLU A 242 -15.76 -37.03 -37.36
N ASP A 243 -14.94 -37.90 -37.96
CA ASP A 243 -15.03 -38.33 -39.36
C ASP A 243 -15.73 -39.69 -39.44
N THR A 244 -16.98 -39.74 -38.98
CA THR A 244 -17.85 -40.86 -39.32
C THR A 244 -18.69 -40.44 -40.53
N ALA A 245 -18.74 -41.30 -41.54
CA ALA A 245 -19.40 -41.08 -42.83
C ALA A 245 -20.92 -40.84 -42.78
N THR A 246 -21.47 -40.54 -41.60
CA THR A 246 -22.87 -40.27 -41.32
C THR A 246 -23.03 -38.88 -40.69
N MET A 247 -22.55 -37.83 -41.35
CA MET A 247 -23.11 -36.49 -41.10
C MET A 247 -24.44 -36.39 -41.85
N ASN A 248 -25.54 -36.81 -41.21
CA ASN A 248 -26.88 -36.60 -41.75
C ASN A 248 -27.20 -35.10 -41.72
N LEU A 249 -27.21 -34.46 -42.89
CA LEU A 249 -27.84 -33.17 -43.10
C LEU A 249 -29.36 -33.40 -43.20
N GLN A 250 -30.11 -32.94 -42.20
CA GLN A 250 -31.57 -32.74 -42.30
C GLN A 250 -31.85 -31.37 -42.88
#